data_AF-A0A9X6Z2B3-F1
#
_entry.id   AF-A0A9X6Z2B3-F1
#
_cell.length_a   1.000
_cell.length_b   1.000
_cell.length_c   1.000
_cell.angle_alpha   90.00
_cell.angle_beta   90.00
_cell.angle_gamma   90.00
#
_symmetry.space_group_name_H-M   'P 1'
#
loop_
_entity.id
_entity.type
_entity.pdbx_description
1 polymer ?
#
loop_
_entity_poly.entity_id
_entity_poly.type
_entity_poly.pdbx_seq_one_letter_code
_entity_poly.pdbx_strand_id
1 'polypeptide(L)' 'DWIRKEEITKVQTILNKMNDRERTLLLMKFSGFQYKEIAEVLQIEISSIGTLLVRAKMKFRKIYKQMEEA' A
#
# COMPACT_ATOMS: atom_id res chain seq x y z
N ASP A 1 -20.32 12.35 1.76
CA ASP A 1 -20.51 11.79 0.40
C ASP A 1 -20.37 10.28 0.38
N TRP A 2 -21.41 9.59 -0.09
CA TRP A 2 -21.48 8.12 -0.13
C TRP A 2 -20.36 7.50 -0.98
N ILE A 3 -20.06 8.11 -2.14
CA ILE A 3 -18.96 7.70 -3.05
C ILE A 3 -17.61 7.64 -2.31
N ARG A 4 -17.32 8.63 -1.47
CA ARG A 4 -16.06 8.65 -0.70
C ARG A 4 -15.98 7.48 0.30
N LYS A 5 -17.10 7.12 0.92
CA LYS A 5 -17.15 6.00 1.89
C LYS A 5 -16.95 4.66 1.19
N GLU A 6 -17.51 4.51 0.00
CA GLU A 6 -17.32 3.32 -0.84
C GLU A 6 -15.85 3.14 -1.22
N GLU A 7 -15.21 4.20 -1.74
CA GLU A 7 -13.79 4.19 -2.11
C GLU A 7 -12.88 3.84 -0.91
N ILE A 8 -13.14 4.43 0.26
CA ILE A 8 -12.41 4.10 1.49
C ILE A 8 -12.54 2.62 1.84
N THR A 9 -13.75 2.06 1.71
CA THR A 9 -14.02 0.65 2.04
C THR A 9 -13.27 -0.29 1.09
N LYS A 10 -13.24 0.03 -0.21
CA LYS A 10 -12.46 -0.72 -1.21
C LYS A 10 -10.97 -0.70 -0.89
N VAL A 11 -10.40 0.48 -0.62
CA VAL A 11 -8.99 0.64 -0.26
C VAL A 11 -8.64 -0.15 1.00
N GLN A 12 -9.45 -0.04 2.07
CA GLN A 12 -9.24 -0.79 3.31
C GLN A 12 -9.27 -2.30 3.09
N THR A 13 -10.22 -2.79 2.30
CA THR A 13 -10.34 -4.21 1.95
C THR A 13 -9.09 -4.71 1.23
N ILE A 14 -8.56 -3.94 0.28
CA ILE A 14 -7.35 -4.31 -0.46
C ILE A 14 -6.14 -4.32 0.47
N LEU A 15 -5.96 -3.29 1.29
CA LEU A 15 -4.85 -3.20 2.25
C LEU A 15 -4.85 -4.37 3.23
N ASN A 16 -6.02 -4.84 3.67
CA ASN A 16 -6.17 -6.01 4.53
C ASN A 16 -5.78 -7.34 3.85
N LYS A 17 -5.84 -7.41 2.51
CA LYS A 17 -5.37 -8.57 1.73
C LYS A 17 -3.85 -8.54 1.47
N MET A 18 -3.19 -7.42 1.73
CA MET A 18 -1.73 -7.28 1.62
C MET A 18 -1.05 -7.70 2.92
N ASN A 19 0.19 -8.18 2.83
CA ASN A 19 0.94 -8.50 4.04
C ASN A 19 1.30 -7.21 4.81
N ASP A 20 1.65 -7.34 6.08
CA ASP A 20 1.83 -6.19 6.95
C ASP A 20 2.96 -5.27 6.51
N ARG A 21 4.04 -5.82 5.92
CA ARG A 21 5.15 -5.03 5.36
C ARG A 21 4.70 -4.19 4.17
N GLU A 22 4.00 -4.79 3.22
CA GLU A 22 3.48 -4.08 2.04
C GLU A 22 2.46 -3.00 2.45
N ARG A 23 1.56 -3.33 3.38
CA ARG A 23 0.55 -2.41 3.91
C ARG A 23 1.19 -1.21 4.58
N THR A 24 2.13 -1.45 5.49
CA THR A 24 2.86 -0.40 6.23
C THR A 24 3.67 0.47 5.27
N LEU A 25 4.36 -0.14 4.30
CA LEU A 25 5.11 0.57 3.26
C LEU A 25 4.23 1.55 2.47
N LEU A 26 3.06 1.11 2.03
CA LEU A 26 2.13 1.97 1.27
C LEU A 26 1.54 3.06 2.17
N LEU A 27 1.06 2.72 3.37
CA LEU A 27 0.47 3.68 4.30
C LEU A 27 1.46 4.80 4.65
N MET A 28 2.69 4.45 5.02
CA MET A 28 3.70 5.45 5.32
C MET A 28 4.04 6.29 4.08
N LYS A 29 4.25 5.67 2.92
CA LYS A 29 4.58 6.46 1.71
C LYS A 29 3.49 7.47 1.35
N PHE A 30 2.23 7.08 1.44
CA PHE A 30 1.10 7.99 1.12
C PHE A 30 0.72 8.92 2.27
N SER A 31 1.27 8.72 3.48
CA SER A 31 1.18 9.66 4.60
C SER A 31 2.31 10.72 4.59
N GLY A 32 3.21 10.69 3.62
CA GLY A 32 4.26 11.71 3.43
C GLY A 32 5.64 11.37 4.01
N PHE A 33 5.82 10.17 4.57
CA PHE A 33 7.11 9.73 5.11
C PHE A 33 8.18 9.58 4.02
N GLN A 34 9.41 9.92 4.38
CA GLN A 34 10.60 9.77 3.56
C GLN A 34 11.08 8.31 3.53
N TYR A 35 11.85 7.93 2.50
CA TYR A 35 12.33 6.54 2.37
C TYR A 35 13.19 6.09 3.55
N LYS A 36 13.94 7.01 4.16
CA LYS A 36 14.75 6.71 5.35
C LYS A 36 13.87 6.30 6.54
N GLU A 37 12.82 7.08 6.84
CA GLU A 37 11.90 6.79 7.94
C GLU A 37 11.16 5.47 7.73
N ILE A 38 10.76 5.18 6.49
CA ILE A 38 10.11 3.92 6.13
C ILE A 38 11.06 2.74 6.30
N ALA A 39 12.31 2.88 5.87
CA ALA A 39 13.33 1.85 6.00
C ALA A 39 13.65 1.53 7.47
N GLU A 40 13.72 2.55 8.33
CA GLU A 40 13.89 2.41 9.76
C GLU A 40 12.73 1.63 10.41
N VAL A 41 11.48 1.99 10.10
CA VAL A 41 10.29 1.30 10.64
C VAL A 41 10.20 -0.14 10.17
N LEU A 42 10.50 -0.40 8.89
CA LEU A 42 10.40 -1.74 8.31
C LEU A 42 11.64 -2.61 8.54
N GLN A 43 12.70 -2.03 9.12
CA GLN A 43 14.02 -2.64 9.32
C GLN A 43 14.56 -3.29 8.04
N ILE A 44 14.68 -2.48 6.98
CA ILE A 44 15.20 -2.89 5.68
C ILE A 44 16.16 -1.83 5.13
N GLU A 45 16.95 -2.21 4.14
CA GLU A 45 17.81 -1.28 3.43
C GLU A 45 17.01 -0.20 2.68
N ILE A 46 17.42 1.08 2.81
CA ILE A 46 16.79 2.22 2.12
C ILE A 46 16.76 2.00 0.60
N SER A 47 17.80 1.38 0.05
CA SER A 47 17.89 1.04 -1.37
C SER A 47 16.79 0.08 -1.84
N SER A 48 16.25 -0.76 -0.94
CA SER A 48 15.20 -1.72 -1.25
C SER A 48 13.80 -1.08 -1.35
N ILE A 49 13.62 0.13 -0.79
CA ILE A 49 12.31 0.79 -0.67
C ILE A 49 11.65 1.01 -2.03
N GLY A 50 12.41 1.49 -3.03
CA GLY A 50 11.89 1.76 -4.37
C GLY A 50 11.31 0.51 -5.02
N THR A 51 12.06 -0.59 -5.02
CA THR A 51 11.63 -1.87 -5.60
C THR A 51 10.43 -2.45 -4.86
N LEU A 52 10.43 -2.41 -3.52
CA LEU A 52 9.31 -2.89 -2.72
C LEU A 52 8.04 -2.05 -2.95
N LEU A 53 8.16 -0.73 -3.11
CA LEU A 53 7.03 0.14 -3.41
C LEU A 53 6.40 -0.20 -4.75
N VAL A 54 7.22 -0.44 -5.78
CA VAL A 54 6.72 -0.84 -7.10
C VAL A 54 5.94 -2.15 -7.00
N ARG A 55 6.50 -3.16 -6.34
CA ARG A 55 5.84 -4.46 -6.14
C ARG A 55 4.52 -4.33 -5.36
N ALA A 56 4.53 -3.58 -4.25
CA ALA A 56 3.34 -3.33 -3.44
C ALA A 56 2.23 -2.61 -4.24
N LYS A 57 2.58 -1.58 -5.02
CA LYS A 57 1.62 -0.87 -5.89
C LYS A 57 1.04 -1.76 -6.98
N MET A 58 1.87 -2.61 -7.62
CA MET A 58 1.38 -3.56 -8.63
C MET A 58 0.40 -4.56 -8.02
N LYS A 59 0.72 -5.11 -6.84
CA LYS A 59 -0.17 -6.03 -6.12
C LYS A 59 -1.47 -5.35 -5.72
N PHE A 60 -1.40 -4.14 -5.16
CA PHE A 60 -2.58 -3.34 -4.83
C PHE A 60 -3.48 -3.16 -6.07
N ARG A 61 -2.91 -2.71 -7.19
CA ARG A 61 -3.65 -2.50 -8.45
C ARG A 61 -4.27 -3.78 -8.98
N LYS A 62 -3.58 -4.93 -8.86
CA LYS A 62 -4.10 -6.23 -9.28
C LYS A 62 -5.35 -6.60 -8.47
N ILE A 63 -5.28 -6.50 -7.15
CA ILE A 63 -6.42 -6.83 -6.26
C ILE A 63 -7.57 -5.84 -6.50
N TYR A 64 -7.28 -4.55 -6.69
CA TYR A 64 -8.30 -3.55 -7.03
C TYR A 64 -9.07 -3.91 -8.30
N LYS A 65 -8.36 -4.23 -9.40
CA LYS A 65 -9.00 -4.64 -10.67
C LYS A 65 -9.88 -5.88 -10.49
N GLN A 66 -9.38 -6.88 -9.77
CA GLN A 66 -10.14 -8.11 -9.48
C GLN A 66 -11.41 -7.84 -8.65
N MET A 67 -11.44 -6.77 -7.86
CA MET A 67 -12.64 -6.38 -7.10
C MET A 67 -13.64 -5.59 -7.93
N GLU A 68 -13.20 -4.83 -8.93
CA GLU A 68 -14.08 -4.08 -9.85
C GLU A 68 -14.66 -4.96 -10.96
N GLU A 69 -13.97 -6.04 -11.32
CA GLU A 69 -14.41 -7.02 -12.33
C GLU A 69 -15.34 -8.11 -11.76
N ALA A 70 -15.53 -8.16 -10.44
CA ALA A 70 -16.36 -9.15 -9.73
C ALA A 70 -17.75 -8.59 -9.39
#